data_AF-A0A7V4SPY2-F1
#
_entry.id   AF-A0A7V4SPY2-F1
#
_cell.length_a   1.000
_cell.length_b   1.000
_cell.length_c   1.000
_cell.angle_alpha   90.00
_cell.angle_beta   90.00
_cell.angle_gamma   90.00
#
_symmetry.space_group_name_H-M   'P 1'
#
loop_
_entity.id
_entity.type
_entity.pdbx_description
1 polymer ?
#
loop_
_entity_poly.entity_id
_entity_poly.type
_entity_poly.pdbx_seq_one_letter_code
_entity_poly.pdbx_strand_id
1 'polypeptide(L)'
;MASRRLVVLLLLLIAVGALAQPAKAPVVVSSGTDGAALWLPAGTNLAGETVAAAIHRRFTACWKGFFGTPATVADPLLVPRTSDLAEGVFGAMWADASAALDESARPAALHALRSLVLGDPTPLVDGLARAAGSPRLGEPMVQDALLYLFLSEAVSDPTLLPEALPPGSGGARLKGALERRGVPYSAFLRRYAAWILSRAMEARLIDTEPGTLPAVWALSENLPPGGWTSSAFDLPDAAAAVDLALAGDGQDLHVLTFLSDASGRVLWSGVGTLAESGGLPLVPGASRLWVVLWNAGRTDSGAGLALTLWGDPTPPFRIREGSLEEGTLDLLLEERAGILDYSLFNGPPAGGSADLLGLPSFPSRGAGVNRYRVALGPELGGVGALFLQCRTRSGGFYQAPLHLKEPEHP
;
A
#
# COMPACT_ATOMS: atom_id res chain seq x y z
N MET A 1 -30.59 56.29 -20.98
CA MET A 1 -31.37 55.53 -19.96
C MET A 1 -32.60 54.79 -20.52
N ALA A 2 -33.08 55.10 -21.74
CA ALA A 2 -34.23 54.40 -22.35
C ALA A 2 -33.92 52.97 -22.88
N SER A 3 -32.66 52.65 -23.22
CA SER A 3 -32.29 51.35 -23.82
C SER A 3 -32.24 50.18 -22.84
N ARG A 4 -31.86 50.41 -21.57
CA ARG A 4 -31.87 49.35 -20.53
C ARG A 4 -33.28 48.92 -20.13
N ARG A 5 -34.25 49.84 -20.15
CA ARG A 5 -35.65 49.51 -19.87
C ARG A 5 -36.28 48.69 -21.00
N LEU A 6 -35.85 48.91 -22.24
CA LEU A 6 -36.33 48.15 -23.41
C LEU A 6 -35.85 46.68 -23.39
N VAL A 7 -34.59 46.44 -23.00
CA VAL A 7 -34.03 45.07 -22.90
C VAL A 7 -34.68 44.27 -21.76
N VAL A 8 -34.93 44.91 -20.62
CA VAL A 8 -35.66 44.30 -19.50
C VAL A 8 -37.12 44.00 -19.88
N LEU A 9 -37.77 44.88 -20.64
CA LEU A 9 -39.14 44.66 -21.13
C LEU A 9 -39.20 43.53 -22.17
N LEU A 10 -38.20 43.41 -23.05
CA LEU A 10 -38.12 42.35 -24.06
C LEU A 10 -37.90 40.98 -23.41
N LEU A 11 -37.04 40.90 -22.39
CA LEU A 11 -36.83 39.68 -21.59
C LEU A 11 -38.10 39.28 -20.81
N LEU A 12 -38.83 40.26 -20.26
CA LEU A 12 -40.13 40.03 -19.61
C LEU A 12 -41.20 39.57 -20.61
N LEU A 13 -41.23 40.09 -21.84
CA LEU A 13 -42.20 39.69 -22.86
C LEU A 13 -41.92 38.28 -23.44
N ILE A 14 -40.66 37.88 -23.54
CA ILE A 14 -40.28 36.51 -23.89
C ILE A 14 -40.64 35.53 -22.76
N ALA A 15 -40.49 35.95 -21.49
CA ALA A 15 -40.93 35.17 -20.33
C ALA A 15 -42.47 35.01 -20.25
N VAL A 16 -43.23 36.02 -20.70
CA VAL A 16 -44.70 35.98 -20.72
C VAL A 16 -45.26 35.16 -21.89
N GLY A 17 -44.60 35.16 -23.06
CA GLY A 17 -44.96 34.31 -24.20
C GLY A 17 -44.77 32.80 -23.94
N ALA A 18 -43.82 32.44 -23.07
CA ALA A 18 -43.59 31.05 -22.66
C ALA A 18 -44.60 30.51 -21.63
N LEU A 19 -45.42 31.38 -21.02
CA LEU A 19 -46.43 31.02 -20.01
C LEU A 19 -47.76 30.49 -20.60
N ALA A 20 -47.87 30.37 -21.92
CA ALA A 20 -49.05 29.83 -22.62
C ALA A 20 -48.84 28.41 -23.18
N GLN A 21 -48.03 27.59 -22.52
CA GLN A 21 -47.98 26.13 -22.72
C GLN A 21 -48.50 25.40 -21.47
N PRO A 22 -49.14 24.24 -21.61
CA PRO A 22 -49.72 23.51 -20.49
C PRO A 22 -48.66 23.24 -19.41
N ALA A 23 -48.99 23.61 -18.18
CA ALA A 23 -48.14 23.67 -16.99
C ALA A 23 -47.04 22.59 -16.92
N LYS A 24 -45.84 22.93 -17.40
CA LYS A 24 -44.61 22.29 -16.90
C LYS A 24 -44.28 22.96 -15.57
N ALA A 25 -44.11 22.14 -14.53
CA ALA A 25 -43.92 22.56 -13.14
C ALA A 25 -42.93 23.74 -12.98
N PRO A 26 -43.13 24.65 -12.02
CA PRO A 26 -42.29 25.85 -11.87
C PRO A 26 -40.84 25.45 -11.60
N VAL A 27 -39.94 25.74 -12.54
CA VAL A 27 -38.52 25.40 -12.47
C VAL A 27 -37.77 26.52 -11.74
N VAL A 28 -36.87 26.18 -10.82
CA VAL A 28 -35.92 27.15 -10.24
C VAL A 28 -34.69 27.21 -11.14
N VAL A 29 -34.35 28.40 -11.65
CA VAL A 29 -33.17 28.61 -12.50
C VAL A 29 -32.01 29.06 -11.63
N SER A 30 -30.98 28.22 -11.52
CA SER A 30 -29.72 28.55 -10.86
C SER A 30 -28.60 28.66 -11.90
N SER A 31 -27.60 29.51 -11.66
CA SER A 31 -26.44 29.63 -12.54
C SER A 31 -25.31 28.72 -12.06
N GLY A 32 -24.86 27.82 -12.93
CA GLY A 32 -23.62 27.08 -12.78
C GLY A 32 -22.39 28.00 -12.79
N THR A 33 -21.27 27.49 -12.27
CA THR A 33 -20.01 28.24 -12.12
C THR A 33 -19.33 28.64 -13.43
N ASP A 34 -19.71 28.00 -14.52
CA ASP A 34 -19.30 28.25 -15.90
C ASP A 34 -20.33 29.09 -16.69
N GLY A 35 -21.43 29.48 -16.05
CA GLY A 35 -22.54 30.21 -16.67
C GLY A 35 -23.67 29.33 -17.21
N ALA A 36 -23.57 27.99 -17.12
CA ALA A 36 -24.63 27.09 -17.56
C ALA A 36 -25.89 27.24 -16.69
N ALA A 37 -27.08 27.17 -17.29
CA ALA A 37 -28.33 27.25 -16.54
C ALA A 37 -28.74 25.88 -15.96
N LEU A 38 -28.90 25.79 -14.64
CA LEU A 38 -29.43 24.62 -13.95
C LEU A 38 -30.94 24.78 -13.75
N TRP A 39 -31.72 23.88 -14.34
CA TRP A 39 -33.18 23.85 -14.22
C TRP A 39 -33.57 22.84 -13.16
N LEU A 40 -33.78 23.34 -11.93
CA LEU A 40 -34.01 22.54 -10.74
C LEU A 40 -35.51 22.27 -10.50
N PRO A 41 -35.86 21.18 -9.80
CA PRO A 41 -37.24 20.86 -9.46
C PRO A 41 -37.96 21.99 -8.70
N ALA A 42 -39.26 22.10 -8.94
CA ALA A 42 -40.14 23.02 -8.23
C ALA A 42 -40.02 22.90 -6.71
N GLY A 43 -39.87 24.04 -6.03
CA GLY A 43 -39.74 24.08 -4.56
C GLY A 43 -38.33 23.86 -4.03
N THR A 44 -37.31 23.81 -4.89
CA THR A 44 -35.91 23.87 -4.47
C THR A 44 -35.65 25.19 -3.75
N ASN A 45 -35.16 25.12 -2.51
CA ASN A 45 -34.81 26.29 -1.71
C ASN A 45 -33.34 26.70 -1.93
N LEU A 46 -32.93 27.83 -1.35
CA LEU A 46 -31.56 28.36 -1.47
C LEU A 46 -30.47 27.35 -1.05
N ALA A 47 -30.74 26.52 -0.03
CA ALA A 47 -29.81 25.48 0.39
C ALA A 47 -29.66 24.39 -0.70
N GLY A 48 -30.77 23.98 -1.31
CA GLY A 48 -30.77 23.05 -2.45
C GLY A 48 -30.05 23.63 -3.68
N GLU A 49 -30.24 24.91 -3.99
CA GLU A 49 -29.49 25.60 -5.06
C GLU A 49 -27.98 25.59 -4.77
N THR A 50 -27.60 25.85 -3.52
CA THR A 50 -26.19 25.82 -3.09
C THR A 50 -25.59 24.42 -3.25
N VAL A 51 -26.33 23.37 -2.87
CA VAL A 51 -25.93 21.97 -3.08
C VAL A 51 -25.78 21.68 -4.56
N ALA A 52 -26.76 22.03 -5.39
CA ALA A 52 -26.71 21.80 -6.84
C ALA A 52 -25.49 22.49 -7.49
N ALA A 53 -25.23 23.75 -7.14
CA ALA A 53 -24.06 24.48 -7.63
C ALA A 53 -22.73 23.86 -7.13
N ALA A 54 -22.68 23.34 -5.91
CA ALA A 54 -21.50 22.66 -5.37
C ALA A 54 -21.23 21.31 -6.09
N ILE A 55 -22.27 20.51 -6.32
CA ILE A 55 -22.17 19.26 -7.09
C ILE A 55 -21.74 19.55 -8.52
N HIS A 56 -22.35 20.53 -9.19
CA HIS A 56 -21.96 20.94 -10.54
C HIS A 56 -20.48 21.32 -10.64
N ARG A 57 -20.01 22.13 -9.68
CA ARG A 57 -18.61 22.55 -9.60
C ARG A 57 -17.67 21.36 -9.39
N ARG A 58 -17.98 20.47 -8.44
CA ARG A 58 -17.17 19.27 -8.16
C ARG A 58 -17.12 18.35 -9.37
N PHE A 59 -18.27 18.07 -10.00
CA PHE A 59 -18.35 17.25 -11.20
C PHE A 59 -17.49 17.82 -12.33
N THR A 60 -17.66 19.11 -12.64
CA THR A 60 -16.90 19.77 -13.71
C THR A 60 -15.40 19.75 -13.44
N ALA A 61 -14.99 19.99 -12.19
CA ALA A 61 -13.59 19.94 -11.78
C ALA A 61 -13.01 18.53 -11.89
N CYS A 62 -13.69 17.51 -11.34
CA CYS A 62 -13.25 16.10 -11.42
C CYS A 62 -13.21 15.61 -12.87
N TRP A 63 -14.24 15.92 -13.67
CA TRP A 63 -14.29 15.55 -15.08
C TRP A 63 -13.11 16.14 -15.86
N LYS A 64 -12.89 17.45 -15.73
CA LYS A 64 -11.75 18.12 -16.38
C LYS A 64 -10.41 17.55 -15.90
N GLY A 65 -10.29 17.23 -14.62
CA GLY A 65 -9.10 16.58 -14.06
C GLY A 65 -8.86 15.19 -14.65
N PHE A 66 -9.91 14.40 -14.86
CA PHE A 66 -9.80 13.04 -15.39
C PHE A 66 -9.55 13.01 -16.90
N PHE A 67 -10.19 13.89 -17.67
CA PHE A 67 -10.24 13.76 -19.12
C PHE A 67 -9.60 14.94 -19.87
N GLY A 68 -9.15 15.98 -19.16
CA GLY A 68 -8.47 17.14 -19.72
C GLY A 68 -9.39 18.13 -20.44
N THR A 69 -10.62 17.74 -20.77
CA THR A 69 -11.62 18.59 -21.42
C THR A 69 -12.78 18.88 -20.46
N PRO A 70 -13.49 20.01 -20.63
CA PRO A 70 -14.74 20.25 -19.93
C PRO A 70 -15.77 19.15 -20.19
N ALA A 71 -16.66 18.91 -19.22
CA ALA A 71 -17.81 18.03 -19.41
C ALA A 71 -18.74 18.66 -20.46
N THR A 72 -19.25 17.83 -21.38
CA THR A 72 -20.33 18.28 -22.27
C THR A 72 -21.65 18.01 -21.57
N VAL A 73 -22.28 19.07 -21.07
CA VAL A 73 -23.59 19.02 -20.40
C VAL A 73 -24.57 19.89 -21.16
N ALA A 74 -25.85 19.53 -21.16
CA ALA A 74 -26.88 20.37 -21.78
C ALA A 74 -26.95 21.73 -21.07
N ASP A 75 -27.19 22.79 -21.85
CA ASP A 75 -27.53 24.12 -21.35
C ASP A 75 -28.89 24.55 -21.93
N PRO A 76 -29.97 24.58 -21.12
CA PRO A 76 -30.00 24.32 -19.68
C PRO A 76 -29.92 22.83 -19.31
N LEU A 77 -29.31 22.52 -18.17
CA LEU A 77 -29.29 21.18 -17.58
C LEU A 77 -30.60 20.92 -16.83
N LEU A 78 -31.38 19.94 -17.31
CA LEU A 78 -32.65 19.55 -16.69
C LEU A 78 -32.41 18.56 -15.56
N VAL A 79 -32.65 18.98 -14.30
CA VAL A 79 -32.48 18.11 -13.14
C VAL A 79 -33.80 17.43 -12.80
N PRO A 80 -33.87 16.08 -12.82
CA PRO A 80 -35.10 15.36 -12.50
C PRO A 80 -35.48 15.56 -11.03
N ARG A 81 -36.78 15.46 -10.73
CA ARG A 81 -37.27 15.48 -9.34
C ARG A 81 -36.96 14.15 -8.67
N THR A 82 -35.98 14.16 -7.77
CA THR A 82 -35.53 13.01 -6.97
C THR A 82 -35.70 13.30 -5.49
N SER A 83 -35.64 12.25 -4.65
CA SER A 83 -35.61 12.39 -3.18
C SER A 83 -34.31 13.01 -2.68
N ASP A 84 -33.23 12.85 -3.42
CA ASP A 84 -31.93 13.45 -3.17
C ASP A 84 -31.52 14.34 -4.35
N LEU A 85 -31.43 15.65 -4.11
CA LEU A 85 -31.07 16.62 -5.13
C LEU A 85 -29.63 16.46 -5.62
N ALA A 86 -28.69 16.07 -4.75
CA ALA A 86 -27.29 15.87 -5.13
C ALA A 86 -27.16 14.74 -6.15
N GLU A 87 -27.86 13.62 -5.89
CA GLU A 87 -27.99 12.50 -6.82
C GLU A 87 -28.66 12.89 -8.13
N GLY A 88 -29.74 13.68 -8.06
CA GLY A 88 -30.45 14.16 -9.26
C GLY A 88 -29.56 15.01 -10.17
N VAL A 89 -28.79 15.93 -9.59
CA VAL A 89 -27.83 16.78 -10.32
C VAL A 89 -26.71 15.93 -10.90
N PHE A 90 -26.09 15.06 -10.09
CA PHE A 90 -25.01 14.17 -10.55
C PHE A 90 -25.48 13.26 -11.69
N GLY A 91 -26.64 12.62 -11.56
CA GLY A 91 -27.21 11.74 -12.57
C GLY A 91 -27.51 12.46 -13.88
N ALA A 92 -28.05 13.68 -13.83
CA ALA A 92 -28.29 14.49 -15.03
C ALA A 92 -26.97 14.84 -15.74
N MET A 93 -25.96 15.31 -14.99
CA MET A 93 -24.65 15.63 -15.56
C MET A 93 -23.96 14.40 -16.16
N TRP A 94 -24.03 13.26 -15.46
CA TRP A 94 -23.46 12.01 -15.94
C TRP A 94 -24.13 11.52 -17.23
N ALA A 95 -25.47 11.60 -17.31
CA ALA A 95 -26.22 11.18 -18.49
C ALA A 95 -25.76 11.92 -19.77
N ASP A 96 -25.53 13.23 -19.67
CA ASP A 96 -25.06 14.02 -20.81
C ASP A 96 -23.56 13.79 -21.09
N ALA A 97 -22.73 13.87 -20.05
CA ALA A 97 -21.27 13.86 -20.23
C ALA A 97 -20.74 12.47 -20.64
N SER A 98 -21.32 11.39 -20.12
CA SER A 98 -20.85 10.01 -20.36
C SER A 98 -20.95 9.55 -21.82
N ALA A 99 -21.75 10.23 -22.65
CA ALA A 99 -21.85 9.97 -24.07
C ALA A 99 -20.51 10.13 -24.81
N ALA A 100 -19.61 10.98 -24.30
CA ALA A 100 -18.26 11.18 -24.84
C ALA A 100 -17.27 10.05 -24.48
N LEU A 101 -17.64 9.14 -23.58
CA LEU A 101 -16.81 8.02 -23.14
C LEU A 101 -17.21 6.72 -23.86
N ASP A 102 -16.21 5.90 -24.16
CA ASP A 102 -16.41 4.52 -24.60
C ASP A 102 -17.22 3.74 -23.57
N GLU A 103 -18.12 2.86 -24.03
CA GLU A 103 -19.07 2.14 -23.17
C GLU A 103 -18.35 1.31 -22.09
N SER A 104 -17.22 0.69 -22.42
CA SER A 104 -16.42 -0.09 -21.47
C SER A 104 -15.75 0.75 -20.37
N ALA A 105 -15.53 2.04 -20.61
CA ALA A 105 -14.90 2.95 -19.63
C ALA A 105 -15.90 3.59 -18.67
N ARG A 106 -17.19 3.61 -19.03
CA ARG A 106 -18.25 4.28 -18.28
C ARG A 106 -18.40 3.77 -16.84
N PRO A 107 -18.41 2.45 -16.55
CA PRO A 107 -18.67 1.98 -15.18
C PRO A 107 -17.62 2.44 -14.16
N ALA A 108 -16.33 2.32 -14.50
CA ALA A 108 -15.24 2.74 -13.62
C ALA A 108 -15.21 4.25 -13.40
N ALA A 109 -15.41 5.03 -14.47
CA ALA A 109 -15.50 6.48 -14.40
C ALA A 109 -16.70 6.94 -13.56
N LEU A 110 -17.87 6.32 -13.74
CA LEU A 110 -19.07 6.59 -12.95
C LEU A 110 -18.81 6.39 -11.46
N HIS A 111 -18.28 5.22 -11.09
CA HIS A 111 -17.99 4.85 -9.71
C HIS A 111 -16.97 5.79 -9.05
N ALA A 112 -15.90 6.14 -9.77
CA ALA A 112 -14.89 7.07 -9.27
C ALA A 112 -15.44 8.49 -9.11
N LEU A 113 -16.15 9.00 -10.11
CA LEU A 113 -16.77 10.32 -10.05
C LEU A 113 -17.83 10.39 -8.95
N ARG A 114 -18.64 9.34 -8.78
CA ARG A 114 -19.62 9.27 -7.70
C ARG A 114 -18.95 9.40 -6.34
N SER A 115 -17.85 8.68 -6.13
CA SER A 115 -17.08 8.78 -4.90
C SER A 115 -16.51 10.18 -4.66
N LEU A 116 -15.88 10.80 -5.66
CA LEU A 116 -15.26 12.11 -5.53
C LEU A 116 -16.23 13.29 -5.53
N VAL A 117 -17.39 13.18 -6.19
CA VAL A 117 -18.37 14.27 -6.36
C VAL A 117 -19.43 14.24 -5.27
N LEU A 118 -19.93 13.05 -4.90
CA LEU A 118 -20.93 12.90 -3.85
C LEU A 118 -20.31 12.62 -2.47
N GLY A 119 -19.03 12.23 -2.42
CA GLY A 119 -18.42 11.77 -1.18
C GLY A 119 -18.90 10.37 -0.78
N ASP A 120 -19.39 9.57 -1.73
CA ASP A 120 -19.86 8.21 -1.50
C ASP A 120 -18.65 7.26 -1.33
N PRO A 121 -18.45 6.63 -0.16
CA PRO A 121 -17.34 5.71 0.05
C PRO A 121 -17.59 4.33 -0.57
N THR A 122 -18.84 4.00 -0.92
CA THR A 122 -19.25 2.66 -1.36
C THR A 122 -18.42 2.14 -2.54
N PRO A 123 -18.18 2.92 -3.62
CA PRO A 123 -17.39 2.41 -4.74
C PRO A 123 -15.94 2.08 -4.38
N LEU A 124 -15.33 2.85 -3.46
CA LEU A 124 -14.01 2.57 -2.93
C LEU A 124 -14.03 1.28 -2.10
N VAL A 125 -14.94 1.18 -1.13
CA VAL A 125 -15.04 0.02 -0.21
C VAL A 125 -15.31 -1.26 -1.00
N ASP A 126 -16.22 -1.24 -1.96
CA ASP A 126 -16.54 -2.40 -2.80
C ASP A 126 -15.34 -2.83 -3.65
N GLY A 127 -14.61 -1.87 -4.23
CA GLY A 127 -13.38 -2.14 -4.97
C GLY A 127 -12.31 -2.78 -4.10
N LEU A 128 -12.09 -2.24 -2.90
CA LEU A 128 -11.13 -2.77 -1.93
C LEU A 128 -11.53 -4.16 -1.43
N ALA A 129 -12.83 -4.40 -1.18
CA ALA A 129 -13.32 -5.70 -0.74
C ALA A 129 -13.11 -6.77 -1.82
N ARG A 130 -13.35 -6.44 -3.09
CA ARG A 130 -13.01 -7.32 -4.22
C ARG A 130 -11.51 -7.61 -4.30
N ALA A 131 -10.67 -6.59 -4.07
CA ALA A 131 -9.22 -6.74 -4.07
C ALA A 131 -8.73 -7.65 -2.95
N ALA A 132 -9.22 -7.43 -1.73
CA ALA A 132 -8.84 -8.17 -0.53
C ALA A 132 -9.33 -9.62 -0.57
N GLY A 133 -10.53 -9.87 -1.11
CA GLY A 133 -11.09 -11.22 -1.27
C GLY A 133 -10.52 -12.00 -2.46
N SER A 134 -9.69 -11.37 -3.30
CA SER A 134 -9.07 -12.02 -4.45
C SER A 134 -7.66 -12.49 -4.10
N PRO A 135 -7.29 -13.76 -4.42
CA PRO A 135 -5.93 -14.23 -4.25
C PRO A 135 -4.94 -13.56 -5.22
N ARG A 136 -5.41 -12.72 -6.16
CA ARG A 136 -4.60 -12.06 -7.19
C ARG A 136 -5.04 -10.61 -7.40
N LEU A 137 -4.08 -9.69 -7.32
CA LEU A 137 -4.22 -8.31 -7.82
C LEU A 137 -3.82 -8.31 -9.30
N GLY A 138 -4.77 -8.02 -10.19
CA GLY A 138 -4.60 -8.25 -11.63
C GLY A 138 -5.10 -7.12 -12.52
N GLU A 139 -5.02 -7.36 -13.84
CA GLU A 139 -5.45 -6.44 -14.90
C GLU A 139 -6.87 -5.86 -14.74
N PRO A 140 -7.88 -6.61 -14.23
CA PRO A 140 -9.21 -6.04 -13.97
C PRO A 140 -9.18 -4.85 -13.01
N MET A 141 -8.22 -4.80 -12.09
CA MET A 141 -8.10 -3.72 -11.12
C MET A 141 -7.56 -2.42 -11.71
N VAL A 142 -6.81 -2.51 -12.81
CA VAL A 142 -6.36 -1.34 -13.57
C VAL A 142 -7.53 -0.76 -14.36
N GLN A 143 -8.58 -1.55 -14.62
CA GLN A 143 -9.81 -1.11 -15.27
C GLN A 143 -10.90 -0.66 -14.28
N ASP A 144 -10.64 -0.75 -12.97
CA ASP A 144 -11.61 -0.43 -11.91
C ASP A 144 -11.54 1.06 -11.52
N ALA A 145 -12.56 1.53 -10.78
CA ALA A 145 -12.62 2.85 -10.18
C ALA A 145 -11.45 3.13 -9.24
N LEU A 146 -10.88 2.08 -8.62
CA LEU A 146 -9.68 2.18 -7.78
C LEU A 146 -8.51 2.88 -8.48
N LEU A 147 -8.34 2.69 -9.80
CA LEU A 147 -7.25 3.34 -10.54
C LEU A 147 -7.45 4.86 -10.57
N TYR A 148 -8.68 5.32 -10.83
CA TYR A 148 -9.01 6.74 -10.87
C TYR A 148 -8.75 7.40 -9.51
N LEU A 149 -9.18 6.73 -8.43
CA LEU A 149 -8.97 7.20 -7.06
C LEU A 149 -7.48 7.23 -6.70
N PHE A 150 -6.72 6.18 -7.04
CA PHE A 150 -5.28 6.15 -6.83
C PHE A 150 -4.55 7.28 -7.56
N LEU A 151 -4.84 7.48 -8.85
CA LEU A 151 -4.20 8.56 -9.63
C LEU A 151 -4.57 9.93 -9.07
N SER A 152 -5.82 10.13 -8.67
CA SER A 152 -6.29 11.40 -8.09
C SER A 152 -5.70 11.68 -6.71
N GLU A 153 -5.62 10.68 -5.84
CA GLU A 153 -5.21 10.87 -4.44
C GLU A 153 -3.69 10.76 -4.27
N ALA A 154 -3.09 9.68 -4.78
CA ALA A 154 -1.71 9.31 -4.44
C ALA A 154 -0.68 9.78 -5.48
N VAL A 155 -1.10 10.03 -6.73
CA VAL A 155 -0.21 10.59 -7.75
C VAL A 155 -0.38 12.10 -7.85
N SER A 156 -1.62 12.59 -7.89
CA SER A 156 -1.95 14.03 -7.90
C SER A 156 -1.25 14.82 -9.01
N ASP A 157 -0.87 14.19 -10.13
CA ASP A 157 -0.31 14.86 -11.31
C ASP A 157 -1.45 15.25 -12.27
N PRO A 158 -1.83 16.54 -12.37
CA PRO A 158 -2.94 16.99 -13.19
C PRO A 158 -2.71 16.79 -14.70
N THR A 159 -1.48 16.52 -15.12
CA THR A 159 -1.15 16.24 -16.53
C THR A 159 -1.26 14.75 -16.84
N LEU A 160 -1.04 13.88 -15.85
CA LEU A 160 -1.06 12.43 -16.05
C LEU A 160 -2.48 11.89 -16.20
N LEU A 161 -3.42 12.34 -15.37
CA LEU A 161 -4.78 11.79 -15.36
C LEU A 161 -5.44 11.88 -16.75
N PRO A 162 -5.47 13.05 -17.43
CA PRO A 162 -6.01 13.15 -18.78
C PRO A 162 -5.27 12.32 -19.82
N GLU A 163 -3.99 11.99 -19.62
CA GLU A 163 -3.27 11.14 -20.54
C GLU A 163 -3.52 9.66 -20.27
N ALA A 164 -3.74 9.27 -19.02
CA ALA A 164 -3.83 7.90 -18.56
C ALA A 164 -5.28 7.37 -18.46
N LEU A 165 -6.29 8.25 -18.40
CA LEU A 165 -7.69 7.88 -18.15
C LEU A 165 -8.63 8.21 -19.33
N PRO A 166 -9.55 7.30 -19.69
CA PRO A 166 -9.61 5.91 -19.24
C PRO A 166 -8.35 5.10 -19.63
N PRO A 167 -8.00 4.05 -18.87
CA PRO A 167 -6.77 3.27 -19.05
C PRO A 167 -6.64 2.56 -20.41
N GLY A 168 -7.76 2.41 -21.14
CA GLY A 168 -7.83 1.71 -22.42
C GLY A 168 -7.68 0.19 -22.24
N SER A 169 -7.90 -0.57 -23.32
CA SER A 169 -7.79 -2.03 -23.29
C SER A 169 -6.41 -2.46 -22.78
N GLY A 170 -6.40 -3.35 -21.79
CA GLY A 170 -5.22 -3.83 -21.08
C GLY A 170 -4.29 -2.76 -20.51
N GLY A 171 -4.83 -1.57 -20.22
CA GLY A 171 -4.09 -0.44 -19.66
C GLY A 171 -3.14 0.23 -20.64
N ALA A 172 -3.31 0.05 -21.96
CA ALA A 172 -2.39 0.56 -22.97
C ALA A 172 -2.16 2.08 -22.88
N ARG A 173 -3.21 2.85 -22.58
CA ARG A 173 -3.12 4.31 -22.47
C ARG A 173 -2.38 4.73 -21.21
N LEU A 174 -2.65 4.07 -20.09
CA LEU A 174 -1.88 4.24 -18.85
C LEU A 174 -0.39 3.91 -19.06
N LYS A 175 -0.08 2.77 -19.70
CA LYS A 175 1.30 2.35 -20.01
C LYS A 175 2.02 3.41 -20.85
N GLY A 176 1.41 3.87 -21.93
CA GLY A 176 2.00 4.92 -22.78
C GLY A 176 2.19 6.25 -22.05
N ALA A 177 1.28 6.62 -21.14
CA ALA A 177 1.42 7.83 -20.32
C ALA A 177 2.56 7.75 -19.29
N LEU A 178 2.78 6.56 -18.72
CA LEU A 178 3.89 6.28 -17.80
C LEU A 178 5.24 6.23 -18.53
N GLU A 179 5.29 5.60 -19.71
CA GLU A 179 6.48 5.53 -20.57
C GLU A 179 6.99 6.92 -20.95
N ARG A 180 6.08 7.83 -21.37
CA ARG A 180 6.43 9.23 -21.66
C ARG A 180 7.04 9.98 -20.47
N ARG A 181 6.73 9.54 -19.24
CA ARG A 181 7.25 10.11 -17.99
C ARG A 181 8.45 9.32 -17.45
N GLY A 182 8.93 8.31 -18.17
CA GLY A 182 10.04 7.46 -17.74
C GLY A 182 9.73 6.63 -16.49
N VAL A 183 8.45 6.37 -16.19
CA VAL A 183 8.04 5.57 -15.02
C VAL A 183 7.87 4.11 -15.46
N PRO A 184 8.67 3.16 -14.93
CA PRO A 184 8.50 1.75 -15.23
C PRO A 184 7.12 1.27 -14.78
N TYR A 185 6.44 0.49 -15.62
CA TYR A 185 5.10 -0.01 -15.31
C TYR A 185 5.09 -0.89 -14.04
N SER A 186 6.15 -1.66 -13.81
CA SER A 186 6.31 -2.45 -12.58
C SER A 186 6.41 -1.58 -11.32
N ALA A 187 7.09 -0.44 -11.41
CA ALA A 187 7.18 0.52 -10.31
C ALA A 187 5.82 1.18 -10.01
N PHE A 188 5.06 1.50 -11.05
CA PHE A 188 3.68 1.97 -10.91
C PHE A 188 2.80 0.92 -10.22
N LEU A 189 2.81 -0.32 -10.70
CA LEU A 189 1.97 -1.38 -10.13
C LEU A 189 2.31 -1.68 -8.67
N ARG A 190 3.60 -1.63 -8.28
CA ARG A 190 4.01 -1.73 -6.86
C ARG A 190 3.36 -0.66 -6.00
N ARG A 191 3.43 0.61 -6.43
CA ARG A 191 2.82 1.71 -5.70
C ARG A 191 1.30 1.59 -5.65
N TYR A 192 0.68 1.15 -6.73
CA TYR A 192 -0.76 0.97 -6.80
C TYR A 192 -1.22 -0.18 -5.89
N ALA A 193 -0.55 -1.32 -5.92
CA ALA A 193 -0.81 -2.46 -5.03
C ALA A 193 -0.62 -2.07 -3.55
N ALA A 194 0.47 -1.34 -3.24
CA ALA A 194 0.69 -0.83 -1.89
C ALA A 194 -0.44 0.10 -1.42
N TRP A 195 -0.91 0.99 -2.28
CA TRP A 195 -2.04 1.87 -1.96
C TRP A 195 -3.33 1.08 -1.72
N ILE A 196 -3.65 0.11 -2.58
CA ILE A 196 -4.82 -0.78 -2.41
C ILE A 196 -4.76 -1.49 -1.06
N LEU A 197 -3.64 -2.13 -0.75
CA LEU A 197 -3.47 -2.89 0.49
C LEU A 197 -3.52 -1.99 1.71
N SER A 198 -2.89 -0.81 1.66
CA SER A 198 -2.99 0.21 2.72
C SER A 198 -4.44 0.58 3.00
N ARG A 199 -5.20 0.91 1.94
CA ARG A 199 -6.62 1.28 2.07
C ARG A 199 -7.48 0.12 2.56
N ALA A 200 -7.20 -1.10 2.11
CA ALA A 200 -7.89 -2.29 2.58
C ALA A 200 -7.60 -2.56 4.07
N MET A 201 -6.37 -2.35 4.55
CA MET A 201 -6.02 -2.44 5.97
C MET A 201 -6.73 -1.36 6.80
N GLU A 202 -6.74 -0.11 6.34
CA GLU A 202 -7.47 0.99 6.99
C GLU A 202 -8.98 0.70 7.09
N ALA A 203 -9.55 0.10 6.03
CA ALA A 203 -10.93 -0.35 5.98
C ALA A 203 -11.18 -1.69 6.70
N ARG A 204 -10.13 -2.32 7.26
CA ARG A 204 -10.15 -3.62 7.96
C ARG A 204 -10.73 -4.76 7.12
N LEU A 205 -10.40 -4.76 5.83
CA LEU A 205 -10.83 -5.76 4.85
C LEU A 205 -9.82 -6.90 4.66
N ILE A 206 -8.58 -6.74 5.17
CA ILE A 206 -7.57 -7.79 5.19
C ILE A 206 -7.59 -8.46 6.56
N ASP A 207 -7.82 -9.77 6.58
CA ASP A 207 -7.73 -10.60 7.78
C ASP A 207 -6.42 -11.40 7.80
N THR A 208 -5.79 -11.47 8.96
CA THR A 208 -4.54 -12.20 9.18
C THR A 208 -4.40 -12.52 10.66
N GLU A 209 -3.87 -13.70 10.97
CA GLU A 209 -3.51 -14.03 12.34
C GLU A 209 -2.34 -13.14 12.80
N PRO A 210 -2.47 -12.40 13.91
CA PRO A 210 -1.38 -11.62 14.46
C PRO A 210 -0.36 -12.53 15.15
N GLY A 211 0.93 -12.34 14.83
CA GLY A 211 2.06 -12.94 15.53
C GLY A 211 2.77 -11.95 16.45
N THR A 212 3.75 -12.43 17.22
CA THR A 212 4.66 -11.59 18.00
C THR A 212 6.10 -11.76 17.53
N LEU A 213 6.92 -10.74 17.73
CA LEU A 213 8.35 -10.81 17.38
C LEU A 213 9.17 -11.52 18.48
N PRO A 214 10.17 -12.35 18.11
CA PRO A 214 10.58 -12.68 16.75
C PRO A 214 9.67 -13.72 16.09
N ALA A 215 9.45 -13.58 14.78
CA ALA A 215 8.56 -14.44 14.01
C ALA A 215 9.28 -15.08 12.83
N VAL A 216 8.92 -16.34 12.53
CA VAL A 216 9.35 -17.04 11.32
C VAL A 216 8.13 -17.24 10.44
N TRP A 217 8.18 -16.72 9.22
CA TRP A 217 7.11 -16.83 8.24
C TRP A 217 7.65 -17.52 6.99
N ALA A 218 7.06 -18.65 6.59
CA ALA A 218 7.50 -19.40 5.43
C ALA A 218 6.38 -19.56 4.40
N LEU A 219 6.75 -19.53 3.13
CA LEU A 219 5.85 -19.83 2.02
C LEU A 219 6.00 -21.30 1.63
N SER A 220 4.95 -22.09 1.90
CA SER A 220 4.89 -23.49 1.50
C SER A 220 4.63 -23.67 0.00
N GLU A 221 4.01 -22.67 -0.63
CA GLU A 221 3.60 -22.71 -2.04
C GLU A 221 4.05 -21.44 -2.76
N ASN A 222 4.17 -21.53 -4.09
CA ASN A 222 4.45 -20.37 -4.92
C ASN A 222 3.25 -19.42 -4.93
N LEU A 223 3.54 -18.12 -4.85
CA LEU A 223 2.58 -17.09 -5.20
C LEU A 223 2.47 -17.01 -6.73
N PRO A 224 1.27 -17.06 -7.31
CA PRO A 224 1.09 -16.83 -8.75
C PRO A 224 1.36 -15.37 -9.12
N PRO A 225 1.53 -15.03 -10.41
CA PRO A 225 1.63 -13.65 -10.87
C PRO A 225 0.48 -12.77 -10.38
N GLY A 226 0.83 -11.63 -9.77
CA GLY A 226 -0.12 -10.72 -9.11
C GLY A 226 -0.63 -11.22 -7.76
N GLY A 227 -0.28 -12.45 -7.36
CA GLY A 227 -0.64 -13.05 -6.09
C GLY A 227 0.10 -12.41 -4.93
N TRP A 228 -0.51 -12.42 -3.75
CA TRP A 228 0.06 -11.86 -2.55
C TRP A 228 -0.29 -12.70 -1.32
N THR A 229 0.47 -12.51 -0.26
CA THR A 229 0.15 -12.99 1.08
C THR A 229 0.62 -11.97 2.11
N SER A 230 -0.05 -11.93 3.27
CA SER A 230 0.26 -10.98 4.32
C SER A 230 0.40 -11.66 5.67
N SER A 231 1.17 -11.03 6.53
CA SER A 231 1.20 -11.34 7.96
C SER A 231 1.25 -10.05 8.77
N ALA A 232 0.59 -10.06 9.92
CA ALA A 232 0.66 -8.98 10.89
C ALA A 232 1.43 -9.42 12.13
N PHE A 233 2.22 -8.51 12.68
CA PHE A 233 3.01 -8.74 13.86
C PHE A 233 2.77 -7.61 14.85
N ASP A 234 2.39 -7.95 16.07
CA ASP A 234 2.28 -6.99 17.15
C ASP A 234 3.68 -6.51 17.54
N LEU A 235 3.83 -5.19 17.61
CA LEU A 235 5.08 -4.53 17.96
C LEU A 235 5.09 -4.25 19.47
N PRO A 236 6.18 -4.58 20.17
CA PRO A 236 6.32 -4.18 21.55
C PRO A 236 6.62 -2.68 21.63
N ASP A 237 6.11 -2.01 22.68
CA ASP A 237 6.27 -0.56 22.90
C ASP A 237 7.72 -0.06 22.89
N ALA A 238 8.68 -0.95 23.14
CA ALA A 238 10.10 -0.67 23.26
C ALA A 238 10.95 -1.05 22.03
N ALA A 239 10.36 -1.55 20.93
CA ALA A 239 11.15 -1.90 19.75
C ALA A 239 11.76 -0.63 19.11
N ALA A 240 13.07 -0.66 18.84
CA ALA A 240 13.79 0.45 18.22
C ALA A 240 13.84 0.32 16.68
N ALA A 241 13.84 -0.90 16.16
CA ALA A 241 13.79 -1.22 14.73
C ALA A 241 13.32 -2.67 14.52
N VAL A 242 12.87 -3.01 13.33
CA VAL A 242 12.58 -4.41 12.95
C VAL A 242 13.53 -4.85 11.84
N ASP A 243 14.26 -5.94 12.05
CA ASP A 243 15.12 -6.51 11.02
C ASP A 243 14.43 -7.67 10.31
N LEU A 244 14.58 -7.74 8.98
CA LEU A 244 13.98 -8.78 8.13
C LEU A 244 15.08 -9.59 7.43
N ALA A 245 15.19 -10.86 7.80
CA ALA A 245 16.09 -11.82 7.17
C ALA A 245 15.36 -12.78 6.22
N LEU A 246 16.04 -13.21 5.17
CA LEU A 246 15.49 -14.01 4.07
C LEU A 246 16.35 -15.24 3.73
N ALA A 247 15.69 -16.39 3.55
CA ALA A 247 16.25 -17.57 2.87
C ALA A 247 15.33 -17.99 1.72
N GLY A 248 15.94 -18.46 0.64
CA GLY A 248 15.25 -18.87 -0.59
C GLY A 248 15.40 -17.86 -1.72
N ASP A 249 14.98 -18.26 -2.93
CA ASP A 249 14.93 -17.37 -4.08
C ASP A 249 13.57 -16.66 -4.13
N GLY A 250 13.61 -15.34 -4.25
CA GLY A 250 12.45 -14.46 -4.29
C GLY A 250 12.63 -13.31 -5.27
N GLN A 251 13.39 -13.49 -6.36
CA GLN A 251 13.73 -12.42 -7.32
C GLN A 251 12.52 -11.63 -7.84
N ASP A 252 11.37 -12.28 -8.00
CA ASP A 252 10.13 -11.65 -8.49
C ASP A 252 9.19 -11.15 -7.37
N LEU A 253 9.57 -11.35 -6.10
CA LEU A 253 8.78 -10.97 -4.95
C LEU A 253 9.19 -9.61 -4.41
N HIS A 254 8.17 -8.78 -4.20
CA HIS A 254 8.31 -7.50 -3.52
C HIS A 254 7.76 -7.57 -2.11
N VAL A 255 8.37 -6.79 -1.23
CA VAL A 255 7.90 -6.60 0.14
C VAL A 255 7.23 -5.25 0.23
N LEU A 256 5.99 -5.25 0.70
CA LEU A 256 5.26 -4.06 1.09
C LEU A 256 5.11 -4.11 2.61
N THR A 257 5.63 -3.09 3.29
CA THR A 257 5.61 -3.01 4.75
C THR A 257 4.72 -1.87 5.18
N PHE A 258 3.83 -2.09 6.16
CA PHE A 258 2.98 -1.06 6.71
C PHE A 258 3.09 -1.05 8.23
N LEU A 259 3.19 0.13 8.83
CA LEU A 259 3.07 0.32 10.27
C LEU A 259 1.73 0.93 10.57
N SER A 260 0.93 0.30 11.44
CA SER A 260 -0.38 0.82 11.85
C SER A 260 -0.47 1.01 13.35
N ASP A 261 -1.34 1.93 13.77
CA ASP A 261 -1.75 2.05 15.17
C ASP A 261 -2.82 1.00 15.53
N ALA A 262 -3.23 0.97 16.80
CA ALA A 262 -4.20 0.02 17.32
C ALA A 262 -5.61 0.17 16.69
N SER A 263 -5.89 1.30 16.02
CA SER A 263 -7.14 1.51 15.30
C SER A 263 -7.12 0.94 13.88
N GLY A 264 -5.95 0.51 13.39
CA GLY A 264 -5.75 0.06 12.01
C GLY A 264 -5.40 1.18 11.03
N ARG A 265 -5.21 2.42 11.52
CA ARG A 265 -4.74 3.51 10.68
C ARG A 265 -3.27 3.30 10.34
N VAL A 266 -2.94 3.35 9.05
CA VAL A 266 -1.57 3.25 8.56
C VAL A 266 -0.82 4.56 8.85
N LEU A 267 0.26 4.45 9.62
CA LEU A 267 1.14 5.56 9.98
C LEU A 267 2.32 5.69 9.02
N TRP A 268 2.76 4.58 8.45
CA TRP A 268 3.86 4.53 7.50
C TRP A 268 3.70 3.34 6.56
N SER A 269 4.17 3.50 5.32
CA SER A 269 4.25 2.42 4.34
C SER A 269 5.58 2.48 3.58
N GLY A 270 6.10 1.31 3.23
CA GLY A 270 7.33 1.12 2.48
C GLY A 270 7.16 0.07 1.41
N VAL A 271 7.84 0.26 0.29
CA VAL A 271 7.87 -0.67 -0.85
C VAL A 271 9.33 -0.94 -1.15
N GLY A 272 9.71 -2.22 -1.15
CA GLY A 272 11.08 -2.63 -1.42
C GLY A 272 11.16 -3.96 -2.15
N THR A 273 12.40 -4.35 -2.43
CA THR A 273 12.74 -5.74 -2.76
C THR A 273 13.15 -6.48 -1.49
N LEU A 274 13.05 -7.80 -1.50
CA LEU A 274 13.51 -8.64 -0.38
C LEU A 274 15.02 -8.51 -0.10
N ALA A 275 15.81 -8.09 -1.10
CA ALA A 275 17.25 -7.89 -0.95
C ALA A 275 17.61 -6.54 -0.30
N GLU A 276 16.69 -5.56 -0.35
CA GLU A 276 16.92 -4.20 0.13
C GLU A 276 16.25 -3.92 1.49
N SER A 277 15.48 -4.87 2.02
CA SER A 277 14.77 -4.76 3.29
C SER A 277 15.71 -4.94 4.50
N GLY A 278 16.70 -4.06 4.63
CA GLY A 278 17.39 -3.83 5.90
C GLY A 278 16.48 -3.12 6.91
N GLY A 279 16.91 -3.10 8.19
CA GLY A 279 16.17 -2.58 9.35
C GLY A 279 15.09 -1.53 9.07
N LEU A 280 13.84 -1.93 9.29
CA LEU A 280 12.65 -1.08 9.16
C LEU A 280 12.61 -0.07 10.32
N PRO A 281 12.54 1.24 10.04
CA PRO A 281 12.41 2.25 11.07
C PRO A 281 11.03 2.15 11.73
N LEU A 282 10.99 2.17 13.05
CA LEU A 282 9.73 2.21 13.79
C LEU A 282 9.26 3.66 13.99
N VAL A 283 7.97 3.87 13.75
CA VAL A 283 7.32 5.17 13.89
C VAL A 283 6.60 5.24 15.25
N PRO A 284 6.76 6.33 16.03
CA PRO A 284 6.06 6.48 17.30
C PRO A 284 4.55 6.26 17.17
N GLY A 285 3.98 5.44 18.06
CA GLY A 285 2.56 5.09 18.06
C GLY A 285 2.17 3.92 17.14
N ALA A 286 3.11 3.36 16.38
CA ALA A 286 2.88 2.10 15.69
C ALA A 286 2.76 0.95 16.70
N SER A 287 1.69 0.16 16.59
CA SER A 287 1.47 -1.02 17.43
C SER A 287 1.54 -2.32 16.63
N ARG A 288 1.52 -2.24 15.30
CA ARG A 288 1.51 -3.40 14.42
C ARG A 288 2.32 -3.16 13.15
N LEU A 289 3.14 -4.15 12.80
CA LEU A 289 3.82 -4.26 11.52
C LEU A 289 3.06 -5.24 10.63
N TRP A 290 2.71 -4.79 9.43
CA TRP A 290 2.20 -5.64 8.37
C TRP A 290 3.30 -5.86 7.35
N VAL A 291 3.52 -7.12 6.99
CA VAL A 291 4.41 -7.50 5.91
C VAL A 291 3.59 -8.19 4.85
N VAL A 292 3.60 -7.66 3.63
CA VAL A 292 2.90 -8.23 2.48
C VAL A 292 3.93 -8.60 1.43
N LEU A 293 3.94 -9.87 1.06
CA LEU A 293 4.68 -10.35 -0.10
C LEU A 293 3.78 -10.29 -1.31
N TRP A 294 4.28 -9.69 -2.39
CA TRP A 294 3.54 -9.56 -3.64
C TRP A 294 4.41 -10.02 -4.81
N ASN A 295 3.91 -10.96 -5.60
CA ASN A 295 4.55 -11.40 -6.83
C ASN A 295 4.19 -10.44 -7.97
N ALA A 296 5.10 -9.53 -8.32
CA ALA A 296 4.93 -8.64 -9.48
C ALA A 296 5.51 -9.23 -10.78
N GLY A 297 6.08 -10.43 -10.70
CA GLY A 297 6.65 -11.17 -11.82
C GLY A 297 5.59 -11.74 -12.75
N ARG A 298 6.08 -12.49 -13.75
CA ARG A 298 5.24 -13.17 -14.76
C ARG A 298 5.10 -14.67 -14.52
N THR A 299 5.83 -15.20 -13.55
CA THR A 299 5.88 -16.62 -13.21
C THR A 299 5.58 -16.82 -11.73
N ASP A 300 5.12 -18.02 -11.38
CA ASP A 300 4.94 -18.45 -10.00
C ASP A 300 6.28 -18.39 -9.25
N SER A 301 6.29 -17.84 -8.02
CA SER A 301 7.52 -17.65 -7.23
C SER A 301 7.26 -17.69 -5.73
N GLY A 302 8.28 -18.06 -4.94
CA GLY A 302 8.26 -17.96 -3.48
C GLY A 302 8.17 -19.27 -2.71
N ALA A 303 7.94 -20.42 -3.36
CA ALA A 303 7.93 -21.70 -2.66
C ALA A 303 9.29 -21.96 -1.98
N GLY A 304 9.26 -22.29 -0.69
CA GLY A 304 10.47 -22.49 0.11
C GLY A 304 11.12 -21.20 0.59
N LEU A 305 10.51 -20.03 0.36
CA LEU A 305 10.94 -18.78 0.97
C LEU A 305 10.67 -18.83 2.48
N ALA A 306 11.67 -18.47 3.27
CA ALA A 306 11.54 -18.30 4.71
C ALA A 306 12.02 -16.91 5.12
N LEU A 307 11.19 -16.21 5.87
CA LEU A 307 11.42 -14.89 6.44
C LEU A 307 11.60 -15.02 7.96
N THR A 308 12.50 -14.24 8.54
CA THR A 308 12.51 -14.04 9.99
C THR A 308 12.52 -12.56 10.32
N LEU A 309 11.61 -12.16 11.19
CA LEU A 309 11.44 -10.80 11.65
C LEU A 309 11.88 -10.70 13.10
N TRP A 310 12.77 -9.76 13.40
CA TRP A 310 13.30 -9.51 14.75
C TRP A 310 12.94 -8.10 15.20
N GLY A 311 12.48 -7.93 16.44
CA GLY A 311 12.16 -6.61 17.00
C GLY A 311 13.36 -5.77 17.44
N ASP A 312 14.59 -6.18 17.11
CA ASP A 312 15.83 -5.46 17.39
C ASP A 312 16.93 -5.96 16.42
N PRO A 313 17.73 -5.08 15.78
CA PRO A 313 18.90 -5.46 14.98
C PRO A 313 20.08 -6.02 15.79
N THR A 314 20.00 -6.07 17.13
CA THR A 314 21.00 -6.80 17.92
C THR A 314 21.02 -8.31 17.58
N PRO A 315 22.18 -8.98 17.69
CA PRO A 315 22.25 -10.43 17.50
C PRO A 315 21.16 -11.14 18.33
N PRO A 316 20.44 -12.13 17.77
CA PRO A 316 19.33 -12.78 18.46
C PRO A 316 19.79 -13.70 19.61
N PHE A 317 21.05 -13.60 20.01
CA PHE A 317 21.66 -14.30 21.11
C PHE A 317 22.60 -13.37 21.87
N ARG A 318 22.84 -13.69 23.14
CA ARG A 318 23.85 -13.04 23.98
C ARG A 318 24.77 -14.09 24.57
N ILE A 319 26.07 -13.89 24.43
CA ILE A 319 27.06 -14.68 25.15
C ILE A 319 27.07 -14.18 26.60
N ARG A 320 26.58 -15.01 27.52
CA ARG A 320 26.59 -14.73 28.96
C ARG A 320 27.94 -15.06 29.55
N GLU A 321 28.49 -16.21 29.18
CA GLU A 321 29.81 -16.68 29.61
C GLU A 321 30.48 -17.46 28.47
N GLY A 322 31.81 -17.39 28.42
CA GLY A 322 32.65 -18.23 27.57
C GLY A 322 33.95 -18.55 28.31
N SER A 323 34.30 -19.83 28.39
CA SER A 323 35.60 -20.28 28.87
C SER A 323 36.20 -21.30 27.91
N LEU A 324 37.52 -21.32 27.84
CA LEU A 324 38.27 -22.27 27.05
C LEU A 324 39.16 -23.09 27.99
N GLU A 325 38.83 -24.37 28.15
CA GLU A 325 39.54 -25.29 29.04
C GLU A 325 39.93 -26.55 28.25
N GLU A 326 41.23 -26.87 28.21
CA GLU A 326 41.74 -28.14 27.64
C GLU A 326 41.22 -28.44 26.21
N GLY A 327 41.11 -27.42 25.36
CA GLY A 327 40.58 -27.59 24.00
C GLY A 327 39.06 -27.79 23.93
N THR A 328 38.32 -27.50 25.01
CA THR A 328 36.86 -27.43 24.99
C THR A 328 36.42 -26.00 25.24
N LEU A 329 35.61 -25.48 24.33
CA LEU A 329 34.93 -24.21 24.51
C LEU A 329 33.60 -24.45 25.21
N ASP A 330 33.45 -23.93 26.42
CA ASP A 330 32.20 -23.94 27.17
C ASP A 330 31.53 -22.56 27.04
N LEU A 331 30.31 -22.55 26.50
CA LEU A 331 29.54 -21.33 26.24
C LEU A 331 28.22 -21.38 26.99
N LEU A 332 27.93 -20.31 27.72
CA LEU A 332 26.58 -20.04 28.21
C LEU A 332 25.97 -18.96 27.33
N LEU A 333 24.98 -19.35 26.53
CA LEU A 333 24.27 -18.47 25.60
C LEU A 333 22.86 -18.21 26.11
N GLU A 334 22.40 -16.98 25.99
CA GLU A 334 20.98 -16.64 26.06
C GLU A 334 20.46 -16.45 24.64
N GLU A 335 19.49 -17.26 24.24
CA GLU A 335 19.01 -17.39 22.87
C GLU A 335 17.58 -16.90 22.74
N ARG A 336 17.28 -16.24 21.63
CA ARG A 336 15.90 -15.95 21.20
C ARG A 336 15.40 -17.05 20.26
N ALA A 337 14.08 -17.17 20.14
CA ALA A 337 13.45 -18.13 19.22
C ALA A 337 13.78 -17.79 17.76
N GLY A 338 14.02 -18.79 16.91
CA GLY A 338 14.27 -18.60 15.47
C GLY A 338 15.72 -18.83 15.02
N ILE A 339 16.63 -19.14 15.94
CA ILE A 339 18.00 -19.56 15.63
C ILE A 339 18.00 -21.03 15.16
N LEU A 340 18.79 -21.34 14.13
CA LEU A 340 18.96 -22.69 13.59
C LEU A 340 20.21 -23.34 14.16
N ASP A 341 21.38 -22.72 13.96
CA ASP A 341 22.67 -23.23 14.40
C ASP A 341 23.68 -22.10 14.61
N TYR A 342 24.84 -22.47 15.17
CA TYR A 342 25.98 -21.61 15.38
C TYR A 342 27.23 -22.17 14.72
N SER A 343 28.11 -21.26 14.30
CA SER A 343 29.44 -21.57 13.78
C SER A 343 30.48 -20.66 14.44
N LEU A 344 31.68 -21.19 14.63
CA LEU A 344 32.80 -20.46 15.23
C LEU A 344 33.77 -20.01 14.15
N PHE A 345 34.17 -18.74 14.24
CA PHE A 345 35.10 -18.10 13.32
C PHE A 345 36.30 -17.54 14.08
N ASN A 346 37.44 -17.51 13.40
CA ASN A 346 38.64 -16.81 13.84
C ASN A 346 38.94 -15.68 12.85
N GLY A 347 39.10 -14.44 13.33
CA GLY A 347 39.45 -13.34 12.43
C GLY A 347 39.33 -11.94 13.05
N PRO A 348 39.98 -10.91 12.46
CA PRO A 348 40.04 -9.55 13.01
C PRO A 348 38.74 -8.74 12.80
N PRO A 349 38.58 -7.58 13.48
CA PRO A 349 37.28 -6.89 13.62
C PRO A 349 36.73 -6.20 12.35
N ALA A 350 37.45 -6.16 11.22
CA ALA A 350 36.95 -5.55 10.00
C ALA A 350 37.79 -5.95 8.77
N GLY A 351 37.14 -6.47 7.72
CA GLY A 351 37.65 -6.47 6.35
C GLY A 351 38.61 -7.58 5.92
N GLY A 352 38.97 -8.53 6.80
CA GLY A 352 39.71 -9.74 6.44
C GLY A 352 38.79 -10.97 6.30
N SER A 353 39.16 -11.92 5.45
CA SER A 353 38.54 -13.25 5.39
C SER A 353 38.54 -13.86 6.80
N ALA A 354 37.37 -13.99 7.43
CA ALA A 354 37.23 -14.74 8.66
C ALA A 354 37.41 -16.22 8.30
N ASP A 355 38.46 -16.85 8.84
CA ASP A 355 38.70 -18.25 8.59
C ASP A 355 37.75 -19.07 9.47
N LEU A 356 36.87 -19.82 8.82
CA LEU A 356 36.09 -20.87 9.45
C LEU A 356 37.06 -21.81 10.14
N LEU A 357 36.86 -22.07 11.44
CA LEU A 357 37.74 -22.94 12.23
C LEU A 357 37.69 -24.42 11.78
N GLY A 358 37.04 -24.73 10.66
CA GLY A 358 36.82 -26.09 10.17
C GLY A 358 35.91 -26.94 11.08
N LEU A 359 35.31 -26.32 12.10
CA LEU A 359 34.44 -27.00 13.05
C LEU A 359 33.02 -27.13 12.47
N PRO A 360 32.35 -28.27 12.68
CA PRO A 360 30.94 -28.40 12.29
C PRO A 360 30.09 -27.40 13.08
N SER A 361 29.10 -26.82 12.40
CA SER A 361 28.08 -26.01 13.06
C SER A 361 27.34 -26.84 14.11
N PHE A 362 26.96 -26.23 15.24
CA PHE A 362 26.18 -26.90 16.28
C PHE A 362 24.77 -26.29 16.38
N PRO A 363 23.72 -27.11 16.54
CA PRO A 363 22.34 -26.64 16.49
C PRO A 363 21.96 -25.84 17.74
N SER A 364 21.08 -24.85 17.56
CA SER A 364 20.44 -24.15 18.69
C SER A 364 19.56 -25.11 19.50
N ARG A 365 19.53 -24.91 20.82
CA ARG A 365 18.66 -25.61 21.77
C ARG A 365 17.30 -24.92 21.98
N GLY A 366 17.06 -23.81 21.29
CA GLY A 366 15.82 -23.03 21.40
C GLY A 366 15.92 -21.87 22.39
N ALA A 367 14.84 -21.10 22.52
CA ALA A 367 14.82 -19.88 23.32
C ALA A 367 15.11 -20.13 24.81
N GLY A 368 15.94 -19.29 25.43
CA GLY A 368 16.32 -19.37 26.84
C GLY A 368 17.83 -19.38 27.07
N VAL A 369 18.25 -19.69 28.29
CA VAL A 369 19.68 -19.78 28.66
C VAL A 369 20.15 -21.23 28.50
N ASN A 370 21.10 -21.45 27.59
CA ASN A 370 21.59 -22.76 27.19
C ASN A 370 23.11 -22.84 27.29
N ARG A 371 23.60 -24.01 27.74
CA ARG A 371 25.02 -24.30 27.83
C ARG A 371 25.46 -25.23 26.70
N TYR A 372 26.56 -24.86 26.03
CA TYR A 372 27.16 -25.59 24.93
C TYR A 372 28.59 -25.95 25.27
N ARG A 373 29.00 -27.17 24.92
CA ARG A 373 30.38 -27.60 25.00
C ARG A 373 30.82 -28.02 23.61
N VAL A 374 31.78 -27.29 23.05
CA VAL A 374 32.29 -27.47 21.69
C VAL A 374 33.75 -27.90 21.79
N ALA A 375 34.06 -29.10 21.32
CA ALA A 375 35.44 -29.57 21.25
C ALA A 375 36.18 -28.79 20.15
N LEU A 376 37.18 -28.03 20.56
CA LEU A 376 38.17 -27.39 19.70
C LEU A 376 39.32 -28.38 19.49
N GLY A 377 39.65 -28.70 18.25
CA GLY A 377 40.78 -29.60 17.97
C GLY A 377 42.10 -29.09 18.58
N PRO A 378 43.06 -29.98 18.86
CA PRO A 378 44.33 -29.67 19.55
C PRO A 378 45.21 -28.63 18.81
N GLU A 379 44.92 -28.34 17.55
CA GLU A 379 45.68 -27.40 16.71
C GLU A 379 45.25 -25.94 16.85
N LEU A 380 44.21 -25.63 17.64
CA LEU A 380 43.71 -24.27 17.84
C LEU A 380 44.52 -23.47 18.89
N GLY A 381 45.72 -23.91 19.27
CA GLY A 381 46.58 -23.31 20.32
C GLY A 381 47.10 -21.88 20.07
N GLY A 382 46.48 -21.11 19.17
CA GLY A 382 46.82 -19.72 18.85
C GLY A 382 45.64 -18.90 18.33
N VAL A 383 44.42 -19.17 18.82
CA VAL A 383 43.23 -18.41 18.37
C VAL A 383 43.32 -16.95 18.82
N GLY A 384 43.10 -16.02 17.88
CA GLY A 384 42.95 -14.60 18.18
C GLY A 384 41.56 -14.29 18.76
N ALA A 385 40.93 -13.23 18.26
CA ALA A 385 39.54 -12.92 18.60
C ALA A 385 38.59 -13.95 17.98
N LEU A 386 37.93 -14.73 18.85
CA LEU A 386 36.87 -15.65 18.45
C LEU A 386 35.57 -14.90 18.19
N PHE A 387 34.82 -15.33 17.19
CA PHE A 387 33.48 -14.84 16.93
C PHE A 387 32.51 -16.01 16.88
N LEU A 388 31.35 -15.81 17.50
CA LEU A 388 30.22 -16.71 17.35
C LEU A 388 29.31 -16.12 16.27
N GLN A 389 29.09 -16.86 15.20
CA GLN A 389 28.08 -16.53 14.21
C GLN A 389 26.87 -17.44 14.44
N CYS A 390 25.67 -16.86 14.51
CA CYS A 390 24.45 -17.65 14.43
C CYS A 390 23.85 -17.57 13.03
N ARG A 391 23.26 -18.67 12.58
CA ARG A 391 22.38 -18.72 11.42
C ARG A 391 20.93 -18.82 11.90
N THR A 392 20.06 -17.96 11.39
CA THR A 392 18.62 -18.04 11.69
C THR A 392 17.94 -19.08 10.80
N ARG A 393 16.70 -19.47 11.13
CA ARG A 393 15.90 -20.37 10.28
C ARG A 393 15.60 -19.80 8.89
N SER A 394 15.69 -18.48 8.72
CA SER A 394 15.63 -17.79 7.44
C SER A 394 17.02 -17.51 6.84
N GLY A 395 18.08 -18.19 7.28
CA GLY A 395 19.40 -18.02 6.65
C GLY A 395 20.07 -16.65 6.88
N GLY A 396 19.53 -15.80 7.76
CA GLY A 396 20.22 -14.59 8.23
C GLY A 396 21.42 -14.94 9.09
N PHE A 397 22.45 -14.10 9.04
CA PHE A 397 23.70 -14.30 9.79
C PHE A 397 23.95 -13.13 10.73
N TYR A 398 24.13 -13.43 12.02
CA TYR A 398 24.52 -12.45 13.03
C TYR A 398 25.79 -12.90 13.71
N GLN A 399 26.68 -11.96 14.01
CA GLN A 399 27.96 -12.25 14.64
C GLN A 399 28.09 -11.47 15.95
N ALA A 400 28.69 -12.10 16.95
CA ALA A 400 29.09 -11.44 18.18
C ALA A 400 30.53 -11.86 18.55
N PRO A 401 31.36 -10.93 19.02
CA PRO A 401 32.68 -11.26 19.53
C PRO A 401 32.54 -12.14 20.78
N LEU A 402 33.41 -13.14 20.88
CA LEU A 402 33.48 -14.05 22.00
C LEU A 402 34.55 -13.56 22.98
N HIS A 403 34.13 -13.12 24.16
CA HIS A 403 35.04 -12.74 25.24
C HIS A 403 35.24 -13.93 26.16
N LEU A 404 36.41 -14.57 26.07
CA LEU A 404 36.79 -15.69 26.92
C LEU A 404 37.26 -15.16 28.28
N LYS A 405 36.77 -15.75 29.38
CA LYS A 405 37.39 -15.58 30.69
C LYS A 405 38.79 -16.22 30.65
N GLU A 406 39.80 -15.50 31.11
CA GLU A 406 41.14 -16.08 31.29
C GLU A 406 41.05 -17.24 32.29
N PRO A 407 41.78 -18.35 32.08
CA PRO A 407 41.82 -19.43 33.05
C PRO A 407 42.39 -18.88 34.36
N GLU A 408 41.64 -19.06 35.46
CA GLU A 408 42.18 -18.85 36.79
C GLU A 408 43.30 -19.88 36.99
N HIS A 409 44.55 -19.47 36.76
CA HIS A 409 45.70 -20.30 37.10
C HIS A 409 45.71 -20.52 38.62
N PRO A 410 45.71 -21.79 39.09
CA PRO A 410 45.76 -22.09 40.52
C PRO A 410 47.08 -21.68 41.18
#